data_AF-A0A8B7J7D9-F1
#
_entry.id   AF-A0A8B7J7D9-F1
#
_cell.length_a   1.000
_cell.length_b   1.000
_cell.length_c   1.000
_cell.angle_alpha   90.00
_cell.angle_beta   90.00
_cell.angle_gamma   90.00
#
_symmetry.space_group_name_H-M   'P 1'
#
loop_
_entity.id
_entity.type
_entity.pdbx_description
1 polymer ?
#
loop_
_entity_poly.entity_id
_entity_poly.type
_entity_poly.pdbx_seq_one_letter_code
_entity_poly.pdbx_strand_id
1 'polypeptide(L)'
;MNDIITTMFNKKFMEELFKPQELYSKKALRTVYDRLAHASIMRLNQASMDKLYDLMTMAFKYQVLLCPRPKDVLLVTFNHLDAIKDFIRDAPSILNQVDETFRLLIETYGSLSAGEFQLIRQTLLIFFQDMHIRVSIFLKEKVQNSNGRFVLPISGPVPCGTEIPGLIRMFNHNGDEVKRTEFTTDGNYVIPQREGSFDLYGDRVLKLGTNM
;
A
#
# COMPACT_ATOMS: atom_id res chain seq x y z
N MET A 1 11.64 0.63 -20.14
CA MET A 1 10.53 0.84 -19.18
C MET A 1 9.23 0.26 -19.72
N ASN A 2 8.83 0.62 -20.95
CA ASN A 2 7.65 0.07 -21.63
C ASN A 2 7.62 -1.47 -21.66
N ASP A 3 8.75 -2.16 -21.87
CA ASP A 3 8.78 -3.64 -21.88
C ASP A 3 8.40 -4.27 -20.53
N ILE A 4 8.86 -3.66 -19.43
CA ILE A 4 8.55 -4.12 -18.07
C ILE A 4 7.07 -3.94 -17.80
N ILE A 5 6.53 -2.76 -18.12
CA ILE A 5 5.12 -2.45 -17.90
C ILE A 5 4.24 -3.33 -18.80
N THR A 6 4.59 -3.50 -20.07
CA THR A 6 3.89 -4.41 -21.00
C THR A 6 3.84 -5.84 -20.48
N THR A 7 4.94 -6.32 -19.88
CA THR A 7 5.00 -7.67 -19.31
C THR A 7 4.17 -7.76 -18.03
N MET A 8 4.25 -6.74 -17.16
CA MET A 8 3.54 -6.67 -15.88
C MET A 8 2.01 -6.58 -16.06
N PHE A 9 1.54 -5.89 -17.09
CA PHE A 9 0.11 -5.72 -17.40
C PHE A 9 -0.36 -6.58 -18.58
N ASN A 10 0.43 -7.61 -18.94
CA ASN A 10 0.03 -8.53 -19.99
C ASN A 10 -1.29 -9.23 -19.62
N LYS A 11 -2.27 -9.21 -20.53
CA LYS A 11 -3.60 -9.78 -20.31
C LYS A 11 -3.57 -11.20 -19.72
N LYS A 12 -2.77 -12.12 -20.27
CA LYS A 12 -2.69 -13.50 -19.77
C LYS A 12 -2.12 -13.56 -18.35
N PHE A 13 -1.13 -12.73 -18.06
CA PHE A 13 -0.56 -12.66 -16.71
C PHE A 13 -1.57 -12.11 -15.69
N MET A 14 -2.30 -11.05 -16.06
CA MET A 14 -3.35 -10.48 -15.21
C MET A 14 -4.50 -11.47 -14.98
N GLU A 15 -4.93 -12.19 -16.02
CA GLU A 15 -5.97 -13.23 -15.92
C GLU A 15 -5.56 -14.35 -14.93
N GLU A 16 -4.31 -14.80 -14.95
CA GLU A 16 -3.81 -15.78 -13.98
C GLU A 16 -3.69 -15.18 -12.57
N LEU A 17 -3.26 -13.92 -12.45
CA LEU A 17 -3.06 -13.26 -11.16
C LEU A 17 -4.38 -13.05 -10.39
N PHE A 18 -5.48 -12.81 -11.12
CA PHE A 18 -6.81 -12.59 -10.55
C PHE A 18 -7.61 -13.87 -10.29
N LYS A 19 -7.07 -15.04 -10.62
CA LYS A 19 -7.67 -16.30 -10.15
C LYS A 19 -7.59 -16.38 -8.63
N PRO A 20 -8.65 -16.84 -7.94
CA PRO A 20 -8.59 -17.09 -6.51
C PRO A 20 -7.42 -18.03 -6.20
N GLN A 21 -6.52 -17.58 -5.34
CA GLN A 21 -5.31 -18.31 -4.99
C GLN A 21 -4.83 -17.92 -3.60
N GLU A 22 -4.16 -18.84 -2.93
CA GLU A 22 -3.42 -18.57 -1.71
C GLU A 22 -2.25 -17.61 -2.00
N LEU A 23 -1.83 -16.89 -0.96
CA LEU A 23 -0.67 -16.01 -1.08
C LEU A 23 0.58 -16.81 -1.50
N TYR A 24 1.32 -16.28 -2.47
CA TYR A 24 2.57 -16.89 -2.91
C TYR A 24 3.56 -17.07 -1.76
N SER A 25 4.34 -18.15 -1.82
CA SER A 25 5.53 -18.26 -0.97
C SER A 25 6.55 -17.17 -1.31
N LYS A 26 7.41 -16.80 -0.33
CA LYS A 26 8.50 -15.83 -0.55
C LYS A 26 9.39 -16.19 -1.74
N LYS A 27 9.65 -17.48 -1.95
CA LYS A 27 10.43 -18.00 -3.08
C LYS A 27 9.71 -17.83 -4.42
N ALA A 28 8.41 -18.12 -4.46
CA ALA A 28 7.59 -17.93 -5.65
C ALA A 28 7.47 -16.45 -6.03
N LEU A 29 7.20 -15.58 -5.04
CA LEU A 29 7.15 -14.14 -5.25
C LEU A 29 8.48 -13.60 -5.79
N ARG A 30 9.61 -14.01 -5.21
CA ARG A 30 10.96 -13.66 -5.71
C ARG A 30 11.16 -14.08 -7.16
N THR A 31 10.72 -15.28 -7.52
CA THR A 31 10.83 -15.78 -8.90
C THR A 31 10.04 -14.92 -9.89
N VAL A 32 8.81 -14.53 -9.53
CA VAL A 32 7.98 -13.63 -10.35
C VAL A 32 8.65 -12.26 -10.46
N TYR A 33 9.15 -11.72 -9.35
CA TYR A 33 9.85 -10.44 -9.32
C TYR A 33 11.08 -10.42 -10.25
N ASP A 34 11.92 -11.46 -10.19
CA ASP A 34 13.13 -11.56 -11.01
C ASP A 34 12.79 -11.59 -12.51
N ARG A 35 11.74 -12.34 -12.88
CA ARG A 35 11.26 -12.39 -14.26
C ARG A 35 10.76 -11.03 -14.75
N LEU A 36 10.02 -10.29 -13.91
CA LEU A 36 9.50 -8.96 -14.26
C LEU A 36 10.63 -7.93 -14.37
N ALA A 37 11.57 -7.91 -13.43
CA ALA A 37 12.69 -6.97 -13.46
C ALA A 37 13.60 -7.16 -14.69
N HIS A 38 13.73 -8.40 -15.17
CA HIS A 38 14.48 -8.76 -16.37
C HIS A 38 13.64 -8.88 -17.65
N ALA A 39 12.41 -8.37 -17.63
CA ALA A 39 11.57 -8.32 -18.83
C ALA A 39 12.13 -7.37 -19.90
N SER A 40 12.94 -6.38 -19.51
CA SER A 40 13.66 -5.52 -20.45
C SER A 40 15.07 -6.03 -20.77
N ILE A 41 15.68 -5.45 -21.80
CA ILE A 41 17.07 -5.74 -22.20
C ILE A 41 18.06 -5.42 -21.06
N MET A 42 17.76 -4.45 -20.20
CA MET A 42 18.63 -4.06 -19.09
C MET A 42 18.68 -5.19 -18.05
N ARG A 43 19.88 -5.75 -17.85
CA ARG A 43 20.12 -6.81 -16.88
C ARG A 43 20.88 -6.28 -15.68
N LEU A 44 20.30 -6.49 -14.50
CA LEU A 44 20.96 -6.32 -13.22
C LEU A 44 21.77 -7.59 -12.89
N ASN A 45 22.91 -7.41 -12.21
CA ASN A 45 23.63 -8.53 -11.63
C ASN A 45 22.91 -9.03 -10.35
N GLN A 46 23.26 -10.23 -9.89
CA GLN A 46 22.61 -10.86 -8.73
C GLN A 46 22.61 -9.96 -7.49
N ALA A 47 23.76 -9.38 -7.15
CA ALA A 47 23.88 -8.52 -5.96
C ALA A 47 22.99 -7.26 -6.04
N SER A 48 22.80 -6.70 -7.25
CA SER A 48 21.92 -5.55 -7.46
C SER A 48 20.45 -5.98 -7.43
N MET A 49 20.13 -7.16 -7.98
CA MET A 49 18.79 -7.76 -7.91
C MET A 49 18.35 -8.09 -6.48
N ASP A 50 19.27 -8.55 -5.64
CA ASP A 50 19.02 -8.81 -4.21
C ASP A 50 18.70 -7.50 -3.48
N LYS A 51 19.54 -6.47 -3.65
CA LYS A 51 19.30 -5.14 -3.05
C LYS A 51 17.99 -4.51 -3.52
N LEU A 52 17.66 -4.66 -4.80
CA LEU A 52 16.43 -4.11 -5.35
C LEU A 52 15.20 -4.79 -4.75
N TYR A 53 15.22 -6.12 -4.61
CA TYR A 53 14.10 -6.85 -4.01
C TYR A 53 13.93 -6.55 -2.52
N ASP A 54 15.05 -6.45 -1.79
CA ASP A 54 15.04 -6.04 -0.39
C ASP A 54 14.43 -4.64 -0.22
N LEU A 55 14.84 -3.69 -1.06
CA LEU A 55 14.28 -2.33 -1.09
C LEU A 55 12.78 -2.36 -1.36
N MET A 56 12.33 -3.01 -2.44
CA MET A 56 10.92 -3.04 -2.82
C MET A 56 10.06 -3.74 -1.78
N THR A 57 10.54 -4.85 -1.21
CA THR A 57 9.84 -5.59 -0.17
C THR A 57 9.69 -4.75 1.10
N MET A 58 10.77 -4.11 1.55
CA MET A 58 10.71 -3.27 2.74
C MET A 58 9.88 -2.00 2.51
N ALA A 59 9.94 -1.40 1.30
CA ALA A 59 9.11 -0.27 0.93
C ALA A 59 7.61 -0.62 0.96
N PHE A 60 7.23 -1.76 0.37
CA PHE A 60 5.85 -2.21 0.39
C PHE A 60 5.37 -2.54 1.82
N LYS A 61 6.19 -3.25 2.61
CA LYS A 61 5.92 -3.50 4.03
C LYS A 61 5.65 -2.19 4.78
N TYR A 62 6.48 -1.17 4.56
CA TYR A 62 6.31 0.14 5.19
C TYR A 62 4.98 0.80 4.80
N GLN A 63 4.61 0.78 3.52
CA GLN A 63 3.33 1.33 3.05
C GLN A 63 2.13 0.60 3.68
N VAL A 64 2.15 -0.73 3.76
CA VAL A 64 1.06 -1.51 4.39
C VAL A 64 0.95 -1.22 5.90
N LEU A 65 2.08 -1.03 6.59
CA LEU A 65 2.10 -0.62 7.99
C LEU A 65 1.48 0.77 8.18
N LEU A 66 1.77 1.71 7.29
CA LEU A 66 1.29 3.09 7.38
C LEU A 66 -0.15 3.31 6.92
N CYS A 67 -0.79 2.35 6.26
CA CYS A 67 -2.20 2.47 5.86
C CYS A 67 -3.10 2.74 7.09
N PRO A 68 -3.78 3.91 7.16
CA PRO A 68 -4.63 4.24 8.31
C PRO A 68 -5.84 3.31 8.41
N ARG A 69 -6.46 2.97 7.27
CA ARG A 69 -7.55 1.99 7.15
C ARG A 69 -7.10 0.80 6.32
N PRO A 70 -7.70 -0.39 6.53
CA PRO A 70 -7.36 -1.57 5.73
C PRO A 70 -7.60 -1.38 4.22
N LYS A 71 -8.69 -0.71 3.86
CA LYS A 71 -9.03 -0.40 2.46
C LYS A 71 -8.07 0.58 1.79
N ASP A 72 -7.26 1.31 2.55
CA ASP A 72 -6.29 2.26 1.98
C ASP A 72 -5.15 1.52 1.25
N VAL A 73 -4.98 0.20 1.46
CA VAL A 73 -4.07 -0.63 0.64
C VAL A 73 -4.50 -0.61 -0.84
N LEU A 74 -5.80 -0.53 -1.14
CA LEU A 74 -6.29 -0.40 -2.51
C LEU A 74 -6.00 1.01 -3.06
N LEU A 75 -6.11 2.06 -2.24
CA LEU A 75 -5.69 3.42 -2.63
C LEU A 75 -4.20 3.48 -2.95
N VAL A 76 -3.35 2.79 -2.18
CA VAL A 76 -1.92 2.64 -2.47
C VAL A 76 -1.72 2.00 -3.85
N THR A 77 -2.43 0.91 -4.14
CA THR A 77 -2.38 0.26 -5.46
C THR A 77 -2.79 1.21 -6.58
N PHE A 78 -3.86 1.99 -6.39
CA PHE A 78 -4.28 2.97 -7.40
C PHE A 78 -3.27 4.11 -7.59
N ASN A 79 -2.64 4.60 -6.53
CA ASN A 79 -1.52 5.55 -6.66
C ASN A 79 -0.36 4.96 -7.49
N HIS A 80 -0.01 3.68 -7.29
CA HIS A 80 0.99 3.01 -8.11
C HIS A 80 0.57 2.93 -9.59
N LEU A 81 -0.70 2.61 -9.86
CA LEU A 81 -1.22 2.56 -11.22
C LEU A 81 -1.23 3.95 -11.88
N ASP A 82 -1.67 4.98 -11.16
CA ASP A 82 -1.67 6.36 -11.67
C ASP A 82 -0.25 6.80 -12.04
N ALA A 83 0.75 6.51 -11.18
CA ALA A 83 2.16 6.77 -11.48
C ALA A 83 2.67 5.95 -12.68
N ILE A 84 2.26 4.70 -12.81
CA ILE A 84 2.62 3.85 -13.97
C ILE A 84 2.08 4.46 -15.26
N LYS A 85 0.82 4.91 -15.27
CA LYS A 85 0.19 5.54 -16.44
C LYS A 85 0.96 6.79 -16.88
N ASP A 86 1.52 7.53 -15.93
CA ASP A 86 2.36 8.70 -16.22
C ASP A 86 3.64 8.37 -16.98
N PHE A 87 4.23 7.19 -16.75
CA PHE A 87 5.41 6.73 -17.49
C PHE A 87 5.10 6.27 -18.93
N ILE A 88 3.84 5.96 -19.24
CA ILE A 88 3.43 5.36 -20.53
C ILE A 88 2.37 6.19 -21.27
N ARG A 89 2.26 7.49 -20.97
CA ARG A 89 1.26 8.39 -21.59
C ARG A 89 1.31 8.36 -23.12
N ASP A 90 2.51 8.18 -23.69
CA ASP A 90 2.75 8.14 -25.13
C ASP A 90 2.63 6.73 -25.76
N ALA A 91 2.17 5.73 -24.99
CA ALA A 91 1.99 4.35 -25.46
C ALA A 91 0.54 3.86 -25.25
N PRO A 92 -0.40 4.26 -26.12
CA PRO A 92 -1.84 4.02 -25.92
C PRO A 92 -2.24 2.55 -25.73
N SER A 93 -1.54 1.63 -26.39
CA SER A 93 -1.80 0.20 -26.27
C SER A 93 -1.48 -0.34 -24.87
N ILE A 94 -0.38 0.12 -24.26
CA ILE A 94 0.01 -0.25 -22.89
C ILE A 94 -0.89 0.47 -21.89
N LEU A 95 -1.23 1.73 -22.15
CA LEU A 95 -2.14 2.50 -21.31
C LEU A 95 -3.50 1.80 -21.16
N ASN A 96 -4.05 1.30 -22.27
CA ASN A 96 -5.29 0.51 -22.25
C ASN A 96 -5.16 -0.75 -21.39
N GLN A 97 -4.02 -1.44 -21.39
CA GLN A 97 -3.81 -2.61 -20.53
C GLN A 97 -3.83 -2.25 -19.03
N VAL A 98 -3.25 -1.10 -18.67
CA VAL A 98 -3.29 -0.60 -17.30
C VAL A 98 -4.71 -0.18 -16.90
N ASP A 99 -5.47 0.43 -17.82
CA ASP A 99 -6.88 0.79 -17.59
C ASP A 99 -7.78 -0.45 -17.38
N GLU A 100 -7.59 -1.51 -18.16
CA GLU A 100 -8.32 -2.77 -17.95
C GLU A 100 -8.01 -3.37 -16.57
N THR A 101 -6.74 -3.38 -16.17
CA THR A 101 -6.35 -3.84 -14.82
C THR A 101 -6.98 -2.96 -13.72
N PHE A 102 -7.06 -1.65 -13.93
CA PHE A 102 -7.72 -0.75 -12.98
C PHE A 102 -9.21 -1.11 -12.81
N ARG A 103 -9.93 -1.36 -13.92
CA ARG A 103 -11.34 -1.80 -13.87
C ARG A 103 -11.48 -3.13 -13.15
N LEU A 104 -10.60 -4.09 -13.43
CA LEU A 104 -10.62 -5.40 -12.81
C LEU A 104 -10.37 -5.32 -11.29
N LEU A 105 -9.50 -4.41 -10.83
CA LEU A 105 -9.29 -4.15 -9.41
C LEU A 105 -10.56 -3.60 -8.73
N ILE A 106 -11.26 -2.67 -9.38
CA ILE A 106 -12.53 -2.15 -8.85
C ILE A 106 -13.58 -3.25 -8.77
N GLU A 107 -13.75 -4.03 -9.84
CA GLU A 107 -14.72 -5.12 -9.89
C GLU A 107 -14.44 -6.17 -8.80
N THR A 108 -13.16 -6.50 -8.60
CA THR A 108 -12.75 -7.55 -7.65
C THR A 108 -12.77 -7.08 -6.19
N TYR A 109 -12.28 -5.86 -5.91
CA TYR A 109 -12.03 -5.40 -4.54
C TYR A 109 -12.94 -4.26 -4.08
N GLY A 110 -13.63 -3.57 -4.99
CA GLY A 110 -14.38 -2.35 -4.69
C GLY A 110 -15.57 -2.54 -3.75
N SER A 111 -16.16 -3.73 -3.73
CA SER A 111 -17.30 -4.06 -2.86
C SER A 111 -16.91 -4.78 -1.56
N LEU A 112 -15.62 -5.00 -1.31
CA LEU A 112 -15.19 -5.70 -0.09
C LEU A 112 -15.47 -4.86 1.16
N SER A 113 -15.90 -5.56 2.20
CA SER A 113 -16.13 -4.98 3.51
C SER A 113 -14.82 -4.59 4.21
N ALA A 114 -14.93 -3.78 5.26
CA ALA A 114 -13.78 -3.44 6.10
C ALA A 114 -13.11 -4.69 6.72
N GLY A 115 -13.90 -5.72 7.04
CA GLY A 115 -13.40 -6.99 7.57
C GLY A 115 -12.58 -7.77 6.54
N GLU A 116 -13.05 -7.86 5.30
CA GLU A 116 -12.32 -8.54 4.21
C GLU A 116 -11.03 -7.81 3.87
N PHE A 117 -11.05 -6.46 3.80
CA PHE A 117 -9.82 -5.70 3.64
C PHE A 117 -8.86 -5.86 4.83
N GLN A 118 -9.38 -5.99 6.05
CA GLN A 118 -8.55 -6.26 7.22
C GLN A 118 -7.88 -7.64 7.12
N LEU A 119 -8.58 -8.65 6.62
CA LEU A 119 -7.99 -9.97 6.35
C LEU A 119 -6.87 -9.89 5.30
N ILE A 120 -7.08 -9.14 4.20
CA ILE A 120 -6.04 -8.91 3.19
C ILE A 120 -4.82 -8.24 3.83
N ARG A 121 -5.03 -7.14 4.56
CA ARG A 121 -3.95 -6.40 5.22
C ARG A 121 -3.20 -7.27 6.22
N GLN A 122 -3.91 -8.04 7.05
CA GLN A 122 -3.30 -8.95 8.03
C GLN A 122 -2.44 -10.01 7.33
N THR A 123 -2.96 -10.64 6.27
CA THR A 123 -2.23 -11.64 5.48
C THR A 123 -0.94 -11.05 4.90
N LEU A 124 -0.97 -9.83 4.36
CA LEU A 124 0.22 -9.13 3.89
C LEU A 124 1.21 -8.85 5.02
N LEU A 125 0.73 -8.36 6.17
CA LEU A 125 1.58 -8.07 7.34
C LEU A 125 2.26 -9.33 7.89
N ILE A 126 1.54 -10.46 7.94
CA ILE A 126 2.08 -11.77 8.32
C ILE A 126 3.16 -12.21 7.33
N PHE A 127 2.92 -12.05 6.03
CA PHE A 127 3.89 -12.43 5.00
C PHE A 127 5.23 -11.71 5.17
N PHE A 128 5.19 -10.40 5.46
CA PHE A 128 6.38 -9.59 5.73
C PHE A 128 6.81 -9.58 7.20
N GLN A 129 6.19 -10.41 8.04
CA GLN A 129 6.60 -10.58 9.42
C GLN A 129 8.06 -11.05 9.47
N ASP A 130 8.78 -10.57 10.49
CA ASP A 130 10.19 -10.88 10.76
C ASP A 130 11.19 -10.45 9.68
N MET A 131 10.73 -9.75 8.64
CA MET A 131 11.61 -9.12 7.66
C MET A 131 12.14 -7.79 8.22
N HIS A 132 13.41 -7.78 8.60
CA HIS A 132 14.11 -6.64 9.22
C HIS A 132 15.36 -6.25 8.43
N ILE A 133 15.22 -6.18 7.09
CA ILE A 133 16.33 -5.84 6.21
C ILE A 133 16.61 -4.34 6.32
N ARG A 134 17.88 -3.99 6.52
CA ARG A 134 18.33 -2.60 6.61
C ARG A 134 18.39 -1.97 5.23
N VAL A 135 17.65 -0.89 5.04
CA VAL A 135 17.61 -0.16 3.77
C VAL A 135 18.19 1.23 4.01
N SER A 136 19.23 1.59 3.25
CA SER A 136 20.00 2.82 3.46
C SER A 136 19.14 4.09 3.43
N ILE A 137 18.18 4.18 2.49
CA ILE A 137 17.29 5.34 2.41
C ILE A 137 16.39 5.45 3.65
N PHE A 138 15.85 4.34 4.16
CA PHE A 138 15.01 4.36 5.36
C PHE A 138 15.77 4.69 6.64
N LEU A 139 17.04 4.25 6.73
CA LEU A 139 17.93 4.64 7.81
C LEU A 139 18.25 6.14 7.75
N LYS A 140 18.52 6.67 6.55
CA LYS A 140 18.81 8.09 6.33
C LYS A 140 17.63 8.98 6.70
N GLU A 141 16.42 8.59 6.28
CA GLU A 141 15.18 9.31 6.60
C GLU A 141 14.67 9.04 8.03
N LYS A 142 15.40 8.25 8.83
CA LYS A 142 15.07 7.90 10.23
C LYS A 142 13.72 7.20 10.41
N VAL A 143 13.14 6.67 9.34
CA VAL A 143 11.93 5.85 9.40
C VAL A 143 12.24 4.40 9.77
N GLN A 144 13.52 4.02 9.79
CA GLN A 144 13.99 2.70 10.21
C GLN A 144 15.14 2.82 11.22
N ASN A 145 15.14 1.93 12.22
CA ASN A 145 16.21 1.77 13.20
C ASN A 145 17.39 0.96 12.64
N SER A 146 18.55 1.03 13.29
CA SER A 146 19.74 0.25 12.91
C SER A 146 19.55 -1.27 12.93
N ASN A 147 18.52 -1.76 13.64
CA ASN A 147 18.11 -3.17 13.68
C ASN A 147 17.11 -3.56 12.56
N GLY A 148 16.82 -2.66 11.62
CA GLY A 148 15.93 -2.92 10.49
C GLY A 148 14.42 -2.82 10.80
N ARG A 149 14.03 -2.49 12.04
CA ARG A 149 12.62 -2.24 12.39
C ARG A 149 12.19 -0.82 12.02
N PHE A 150 10.97 -0.68 11.52
CA PHE A 150 10.39 0.62 11.22
C PHE A 150 9.99 1.37 12.49
N VAL A 151 10.17 2.69 12.45
CA VAL A 151 9.63 3.65 13.41
C VAL A 151 8.32 4.16 12.81
N LEU A 152 7.20 3.85 13.45
CA LEU A 152 5.88 4.28 12.99
C LEU A 152 5.53 5.65 13.58
N PRO A 153 4.91 6.54 12.79
CA PRO A 153 4.47 7.82 13.30
C PRO A 153 3.35 7.62 14.33
N ILE A 154 3.42 8.40 15.41
CA ILE A 154 2.39 8.46 16.47
C ILE A 154 1.57 9.75 16.37
N SER A 155 1.48 10.33 15.17
CA SER A 155 0.86 11.63 14.90
C SER A 155 0.43 11.69 13.44
N GLY A 156 -0.41 12.67 13.10
CA GLY A 156 -0.91 12.87 11.75
C GLY A 156 -2.43 12.78 11.65
N PRO A 157 -2.97 12.75 10.42
CA PRO A 157 -4.40 12.70 10.24
C PRO A 157 -4.95 11.36 10.72
N VAL A 158 -6.06 11.41 11.44
CA VAL A 158 -6.82 10.20 11.74
C VAL A 158 -7.56 9.73 10.48
N PRO A 159 -7.94 8.44 10.40
CA PRO A 159 -8.76 7.93 9.30
C PRO A 159 -10.05 8.72 9.05
N CYS A 160 -10.47 8.86 7.78
CA CYS A 160 -11.78 9.40 7.44
C CYS A 160 -12.89 8.62 8.16
N GLY A 161 -13.78 9.33 8.85
CA GLY A 161 -14.88 8.75 9.64
C GLY A 161 -14.56 8.43 11.09
N THR A 162 -13.38 8.79 11.60
CA THR A 162 -13.02 8.62 13.02
C THR A 162 -12.88 9.95 13.75
N GLU A 163 -13.05 9.96 15.07
CA GLU A 163 -12.76 11.13 15.90
C GLU A 163 -11.27 11.20 16.25
N ILE A 164 -10.78 12.40 16.57
CA ILE A 164 -9.43 12.58 17.10
C ILE A 164 -9.34 11.86 18.46
N PRO A 165 -8.31 11.02 18.70
CA PRO A 165 -8.16 10.30 19.95
C PRO A 165 -7.94 11.27 21.12
N GLY A 166 -8.41 10.88 22.30
CA GLY A 166 -8.24 11.64 23.54
C GLY A 166 -9.56 12.08 24.17
N LEU A 167 -10.64 12.20 23.40
CA LEU A 167 -11.93 12.56 23.97
C LEU A 167 -12.56 11.39 24.74
N ILE A 168 -12.90 11.63 26.01
CA ILE A 168 -13.59 10.67 26.88
C ILE A 168 -14.97 11.24 27.20
N ARG A 169 -16.02 10.48 26.84
CA ARG A 169 -17.43 10.78 27.15
C ARG A 169 -17.95 9.75 28.14
N MET A 170 -18.59 10.21 29.22
CA MET A 170 -19.29 9.34 30.16
C MET A 170 -20.79 9.56 30.03
N PHE A 171 -21.53 8.47 29.90
CA PHE A 171 -22.97 8.46 29.75
C PHE A 171 -23.64 7.89 31.01
N ASN A 172 -24.80 8.43 31.38
CA ASN A 172 -25.64 7.85 32.43
C ASN A 172 -26.44 6.64 31.91
N HIS A 173 -27.26 6.03 32.77
CA HIS A 173 -28.13 4.90 32.41
C HIS A 173 -29.23 5.25 31.40
N ASN A 174 -29.55 6.53 31.23
CA ASN A 174 -30.52 7.02 30.24
C ASN A 174 -29.86 7.30 28.87
N GLY A 175 -28.54 7.20 28.76
CA GLY A 175 -27.80 7.52 27.55
C GLY A 175 -27.44 9.00 27.39
N ASP A 176 -27.65 9.84 28.41
CA ASP A 176 -27.25 11.25 28.36
C ASP A 176 -25.77 11.39 28.69
N GLU A 177 -25.05 12.23 27.93
CA GLU A 177 -23.67 12.60 28.23
C GLU A 177 -23.63 13.43 29.53
N VAL A 178 -23.03 12.90 30.59
CA VAL A 178 -22.95 13.55 31.90
C VAL A 178 -21.57 14.14 32.20
N LYS A 179 -20.54 13.69 31.48
CA LYS A 179 -19.18 14.19 31.66
C LYS A 179 -18.37 14.08 30.37
N ARG A 180 -17.57 15.10 30.12
CA ARG A 180 -16.58 15.18 29.05
C ARG A 180 -15.22 15.49 29.63
N THR A 181 -14.22 14.70 29.29
CA THR A 181 -12.81 14.93 29.66
C THR A 181 -11.90 14.59 28.49
N GLU A 182 -10.66 15.05 28.54
CA GLU A 182 -9.66 14.77 27.49
C GLU A 182 -8.43 14.08 28.10
N PHE A 183 -7.93 13.08 27.39
CA PHE A 183 -6.64 12.46 27.62
C PHE A 183 -5.63 13.08 26.66
N THR A 184 -4.58 13.70 27.22
CA THR A 184 -3.49 14.26 26.43
C THR A 184 -2.65 13.13 25.85
N THR A 185 -2.67 13.00 24.52
CA THR A 185 -1.79 12.07 23.82
C THR A 185 -0.44 12.72 23.53
N ASP A 186 0.65 11.95 23.53
CA ASP A 186 1.96 12.41 23.05
C ASP A 186 1.99 12.71 21.53
N GLY A 187 0.90 12.38 20.84
CA GLY A 187 0.73 12.57 19.39
C GLY A 187 -0.04 13.83 19.02
N ASN A 188 0.39 14.50 17.95
CA ASN A 188 -0.36 15.59 17.32
C ASN A 188 -1.28 15.02 16.23
N TYR A 189 -2.48 14.62 16.62
CA TYR A 189 -3.50 14.13 15.69
C TYR A 189 -4.31 15.28 15.10
N VAL A 190 -4.56 15.22 13.80
CA VAL A 190 -5.34 16.23 13.09
C VAL A 190 -6.63 15.64 12.52
N ILE A 191 -7.54 16.53 12.13
CA ILE A 191 -8.85 16.23 11.56
C ILE A 191 -8.72 15.17 10.45
N PRO A 192 -9.69 14.25 10.35
CA PRO A 192 -9.68 13.25 9.30
C PRO A 192 -9.46 13.84 7.91
N GLN A 193 -8.62 13.19 7.13
CA GLN A 193 -8.59 13.45 5.70
C GLN A 193 -9.95 13.13 5.07
N ARG A 194 -10.29 13.83 3.98
CA ARG A 194 -11.43 13.45 3.14
C ARG A 194 -11.23 12.03 2.61
N GLU A 195 -12.32 11.37 2.25
CA GLU A 195 -12.24 10.03 1.69
C GLU A 195 -11.52 10.04 0.33
N GLY A 196 -10.52 9.18 0.19
CA GLY A 196 -9.84 8.95 -1.08
C GLY A 196 -10.76 8.28 -2.10
N SER A 197 -10.69 8.74 -3.34
CA SER A 197 -11.50 8.23 -4.45
C SER A 197 -10.91 6.94 -5.02
N PHE A 198 -11.80 6.03 -5.42
CA PHE A 198 -11.47 4.83 -6.21
C PHE A 198 -11.69 5.03 -7.71
N ASP A 199 -12.19 6.19 -8.13
CA ASP A 199 -12.48 6.46 -9.54
C ASP A 199 -11.20 6.56 -10.36
N LEU A 200 -11.30 6.33 -11.66
CA LEU A 200 -10.18 6.53 -12.57
C LEU A 200 -9.71 8.00 -12.49
N TYR A 201 -8.43 8.24 -12.19
CA TYR A 201 -7.86 9.58 -11.96
C TYR A 201 -8.47 10.38 -10.78
N GLY A 202 -9.17 9.73 -9.86
CA GLY A 202 -9.65 10.36 -8.63
C GLY A 202 -8.51 10.74 -7.68
N ASP A 203 -8.74 11.75 -6.82
CA ASP A 203 -7.76 12.09 -5.78
C ASP A 203 -7.72 10.99 -4.71
N ARG A 204 -6.55 10.37 -4.51
CA ARG A 204 -6.36 9.33 -3.49
C ARG A 204 -6.24 9.90 -2.09
N VAL A 205 -5.91 11.19 -1.93
CA VAL A 205 -5.78 11.93 -0.65
C VAL A 205 -4.62 11.45 0.25
N LEU A 206 -4.12 10.26 -0.06
CA LEU A 206 -3.04 9.50 0.55
C LEU A 206 -1.74 9.71 -0.22
N LYS A 207 -0.64 9.97 0.51
CA LYS A 207 0.71 10.06 -0.08
C LYS A 207 1.39 8.68 -0.27
N LEU A 208 0.95 7.65 0.44
CA LEU A 208 1.48 6.29 0.25
C LEU A 208 1.19 5.81 -1.18
N GLY A 209 2.12 5.08 -1.78
CA GLY A 209 2.03 4.67 -3.18
C GLY A 209 2.44 5.76 -4.18
N THR A 210 2.67 6.98 -3.72
CA THR A 210 3.46 7.97 -4.47
C THR A 210 4.93 7.82 -4.08
N ASN A 211 5.87 8.24 -4.94
CA ASN A 211 7.31 8.13 -4.64
C ASN A 211 7.59 8.67 -3.21
N MET A 212 8.31 7.88 -2.40
CA MET A 212 8.78 8.31 -1.07
C MET A 212 9.78 9.46 -1.19
#